data_AF-A0A078I0I7-F1
#
_entry.id   AF-A0A078I0I7-F1
#
_cell.length_a   1.000
_cell.length_b   1.000
_cell.length_c   1.000
_cell.angle_alpha   90.00
_cell.angle_beta   90.00
_cell.angle_gamma   90.00
#
_symmetry.space_group_name_H-M   'P 1'
#
loop_
_entity.id
_entity.type
_entity.pdbx_description
1 polymer ?
#
loop_
_entity_poly.entity_id
_entity_poly.type
_entity_poly.pdbx_seq_one_letter_code
_entity_poly.pdbx_strand_id
1 'polypeptide(L)'
;MYPWFAFGHMTPYLHLTNKLAEKGNRITFLLPKKAQKLLEHLNLFPQYIVFHPHTIPHVDGLPPGAQTASDITVSLGKFLTQAMDLTRDQVFFDFACLLPYLADQVLNMRLLTVELEVADLRLKCNEKNQDGSLKI
;
A
#
# COMPACT_ATOMS: atom_id res chain seq x y z
N MET A 1 -3.02 -1.07 1.14
CA MET A 1 -3.17 -1.84 -0.12
C MET A 1 -3.84 -3.17 0.18
N TYR A 2 -4.78 -3.58 -0.68
CA TYR A 2 -5.56 -4.81 -0.56
C TYR A 2 -5.56 -5.53 -1.93
N PRO A 3 -4.58 -6.40 -2.21
CA PRO A 3 -4.53 -7.11 -3.49
C PRO A 3 -5.47 -8.31 -3.52
N TRP A 4 -5.66 -8.89 -4.70
CA TRP A 4 -6.22 -10.23 -4.84
C TRP A 4 -5.30 -11.27 -4.16
N PHE A 5 -5.86 -12.21 -3.39
CA PHE A 5 -5.09 -13.16 -2.56
C PHE A 5 -4.54 -14.35 -3.35
N ALA A 6 -3.82 -14.04 -4.43
CA ALA A 6 -2.98 -14.96 -5.18
C ALA A 6 -1.57 -14.37 -5.30
N PHE A 7 -0.53 -15.20 -5.18
CA PHE A 7 0.86 -14.73 -5.18
C PHE A 7 1.23 -13.95 -6.44
N GLY A 8 0.66 -14.32 -7.60
CA GLY A 8 0.82 -13.56 -8.85
C GLY A 8 0.33 -12.11 -8.79
N HIS A 9 -0.55 -11.76 -7.85
CA HIS A 9 -1.00 -10.39 -7.60
C HIS A 9 -0.33 -9.77 -6.37
N MET A 10 -0.15 -10.55 -5.29
CA MET A 10 0.44 -10.05 -4.04
C MET A 10 1.91 -9.63 -4.21
N THR A 11 2.73 -10.43 -4.91
CA THR A 11 4.15 -10.15 -5.12
C THR A 11 4.41 -8.86 -5.90
N PRO A 12 3.80 -8.62 -7.08
CA PRO A 12 4.01 -7.34 -7.79
C PRO A 12 3.46 -6.15 -7.03
N TYR A 13 2.35 -6.31 -6.28
CA TYR A 13 1.87 -5.25 -5.38
C TYR A 13 2.90 -4.93 -4.30
N LEU A 14 3.59 -5.92 -3.75
CA LEU A 14 4.65 -5.71 -2.76
C LEU A 14 5.88 -5.05 -3.38
N HIS A 15 6.27 -5.41 -4.60
CA HIS A 15 7.32 -4.69 -5.34
C HIS A 15 6.97 -3.22 -5.56
N LEU A 16 5.72 -2.93 -5.96
CA LEU A 16 5.22 -1.57 -6.06
C LEU A 16 5.26 -0.85 -4.71
N THR A 17 4.86 -1.54 -3.64
CA THR A 17 4.88 -1.02 -2.28
C THR A 17 6.29 -0.64 -1.85
N ASN A 18 7.29 -1.48 -2.14
CA ASN A 18 8.70 -1.16 -1.90
C ASN A 18 9.13 0.12 -2.63
N LYS A 19 8.70 0.31 -3.88
CA LYS A 19 9.00 1.54 -4.64
C LYS A 19 8.31 2.79 -4.10
N LEU A 20 7.14 2.64 -3.49
CA LEU A 20 6.46 3.73 -2.80
C LEU A 20 7.14 4.05 -1.46
N ALA A 21 7.54 3.03 -0.71
CA ALA A 21 8.25 3.16 0.56
C ALA A 21 9.66 3.77 0.40
N GLU A 22 10.36 3.45 -0.69
CA GLU A 22 11.62 4.10 -1.08
C GLU A 22 11.47 5.63 -1.19
N LYS A 23 10.27 6.11 -1.55
CA LYS A 23 9.92 7.55 -1.62
C LYS A 23 9.32 8.11 -0.33
N GLY A 24 9.44 7.38 0.78
CA GLY A 24 8.97 7.81 2.11
C GLY A 24 7.48 7.61 2.39
N ASN A 25 6.74 6.93 1.51
CA ASN A 25 5.32 6.64 1.77
C ASN A 25 5.19 5.50 2.78
N ARG A 26 4.33 5.64 3.79
CA ARG A 26 3.93 4.51 4.62
C ARG A 26 2.77 3.76 4.00
N ILE A 27 2.85 2.43 3.97
CA ILE A 27 1.84 1.55 3.39
C ILE A 27 1.46 0.49 4.41
N THR A 28 0.17 0.38 4.68
CA THR A 28 -0.40 -0.80 5.32
C THR A 28 -0.86 -1.77 4.24
N PHE A 29 -0.38 -3.01 4.28
CA PHE A 29 -0.64 -4.05 3.30
C PHE A 29 -1.47 -5.17 3.96
N LEU A 30 -2.73 -5.29 3.54
CA LEU A 30 -3.69 -6.22 4.11
C LEU A 30 -3.49 -7.61 3.50
N LEU A 31 -3.16 -8.61 4.34
CA LEU A 31 -2.83 -9.97 3.91
C LEU A 31 -3.36 -11.02 4.88
N PRO A 32 -3.79 -12.20 4.37
CA PRO A 32 -3.97 -13.37 5.21
C PRO A 32 -2.70 -13.75 5.94
N LYS A 33 -2.82 -14.24 7.18
CA LYS A 33 -1.67 -14.61 8.03
C LYS A 33 -0.71 -15.59 7.33
N LYS A 34 -1.22 -16.52 6.53
CA LYS A 34 -0.38 -17.45 5.76
C LYS A 34 0.49 -16.73 4.73
N ALA A 35 -0.09 -15.77 4.01
CA ALA A 35 0.63 -15.02 2.98
C ALA A 35 1.69 -14.09 3.57
N GLN A 36 1.46 -13.52 4.75
CA GLN A 36 2.44 -12.64 5.41
C GLN A 36 3.79 -13.33 5.61
N LYS A 37 3.80 -14.52 6.23
CA LYS A 37 5.02 -15.29 6.47
C LYS A 37 5.79 -15.61 5.18
N LEU A 38 5.05 -15.81 4.09
CA LEU A 38 5.64 -16.14 2.80
C LEU A 38 6.16 -14.91 2.05
N LEU A 39 5.69 -13.71 2.39
CA LEU A 39 6.05 -12.46 1.70
C LEU A 39 6.94 -11.53 2.55
N GLU A 40 7.12 -11.80 3.84
CA GLU A 40 7.87 -10.92 4.75
C GLU A 40 9.30 -10.64 4.28
N HIS A 41 9.96 -11.65 3.73
CA HIS A 41 11.33 -11.53 3.20
C HIS A 41 11.44 -10.61 1.96
N LEU A 42 10.31 -10.29 1.32
CA LEU A 42 10.24 -9.37 0.18
C LEU A 42 9.91 -7.93 0.61
N ASN A 43 9.63 -7.68 1.90
CA ASN A 43 9.48 -6.34 2.43
C ASN A 43 10.86 -5.72 2.67
N LEU A 44 11.25 -4.77 1.81
CA LEU A 44 12.56 -4.12 1.89
C LEU A 44 12.57 -2.92 2.84
N PHE A 45 11.39 -2.48 3.30
CA PHE A 45 11.22 -1.27 4.11
C PHE A 45 10.27 -1.53 5.29
N PRO A 46 10.63 -2.37 6.27
CA PRO A 46 9.76 -2.76 7.39
C PRO A 46 9.32 -1.57 8.28
N GLN A 47 10.04 -0.45 8.24
CA GLN A 47 9.70 0.79 8.91
C GLN A 47 8.62 1.61 8.20
N TYR A 48 8.38 1.35 6.91
CA TYR A 48 7.38 2.04 6.08
C TYR A 48 6.24 1.11 5.65
N ILE A 49 6.47 -0.20 5.59
CA ILE A 49 5.51 -1.20 5.11
C ILE A 49 5.11 -2.10 6.27
N VAL A 50 3.83 -2.01 6.64
CA VAL A 50 3.23 -2.82 7.71
C VAL A 50 2.31 -3.86 7.09
N PHE A 51 2.52 -5.13 7.42
CA PHE A 51 1.58 -6.19 7.05
C PHE A 51 0.49 -6.29 8.10
N HIS A 52 -0.75 -5.99 7.71
CA HIS A 52 -1.92 -6.07 8.59
C HIS A 52 -2.64 -7.41 8.39
N PRO A 53 -2.81 -8.23 9.46
CA PRO A 53 -3.53 -9.49 9.39
C PRO A 53 -4.98 -9.32 8.95
N HIS A 54 -5.30 -9.93 7.82
CA HIS A 54 -6.64 -9.99 7.28
C HIS A 54 -7.20 -11.39 7.43
N THR A 55 -8.48 -11.54 7.78
CA THR A 55 -9.10 -12.87 7.96
C THR A 55 -10.02 -13.15 6.80
N ILE A 56 -9.88 -14.33 6.19
CA ILE A 56 -10.83 -14.80 5.18
C ILE A 56 -11.96 -15.54 5.88
N PRO A 57 -13.21 -15.07 5.79
CA PRO A 57 -14.35 -15.77 6.33
C PRO A 57 -14.56 -17.08 5.57
N HIS A 58 -15.07 -18.09 6.27
CA HIS A 58 -15.45 -19.33 5.62
C HIS A 58 -16.71 -19.12 4.77
N VAL A 59 -16.76 -19.79 3.62
CA VAL A 59 -17.90 -19.83 2.70
C VAL A 59 -18.08 -21.27 2.23
N ASP A 60 -19.33 -21.70 2.09
CA ASP A 60 -19.65 -23.02 1.56
C ASP A 60 -18.99 -23.23 0.18
N GLY A 61 -18.28 -24.34 0.03
CA GLY A 61 -17.51 -24.65 -1.19
C GLY A 61 -16.01 -24.33 -1.11
N LEU A 62 -15.56 -23.59 -0.09
CA LEU A 62 -14.12 -23.49 0.22
C LEU A 62 -13.66 -24.60 1.17
N PRO A 63 -12.46 -25.17 0.95
CA PRO A 63 -11.82 -26.01 1.95
C PRO A 63 -11.63 -25.26 3.28
N PRO A 64 -11.79 -25.92 4.44
CA PRO A 64 -11.50 -25.31 5.73
C PRO A 64 -10.08 -24.74 5.79
N GLY A 65 -9.94 -23.49 6.22
CA GLY A 65 -8.65 -22.82 6.36
C GLY A 65 -8.04 -22.30 5.05
N ALA A 66 -8.73 -22.40 3.91
CA ALA A 66 -8.29 -21.76 2.68
C ALA A 66 -8.22 -20.23 2.86
N GLN A 67 -7.06 -19.65 2.57
CA GLN A 67 -6.79 -18.22 2.73
C GLN A 67 -6.35 -17.56 1.41
N THR A 68 -5.83 -18.36 0.48
CA THR A 68 -5.21 -17.90 -0.77
C THR A 68 -5.62 -18.78 -1.93
N ALA A 69 -5.45 -18.29 -3.16
CA ALA A 69 -5.71 -19.06 -4.37
C ALA A 69 -4.81 -20.31 -4.49
N SER A 70 -3.68 -20.35 -3.76
CA SER A 70 -2.80 -21.52 -3.70
C SER A 70 -3.36 -22.66 -2.83
N ASP A 71 -4.40 -22.40 -2.04
CA ASP A 71 -5.05 -23.41 -1.20
C ASP A 71 -6.16 -24.18 -1.94
N ILE A 72 -6.47 -23.78 -3.18
CA ILE A 72 -7.64 -24.25 -3.92
C ILE A 72 -7.34 -24.53 -5.40
N THR A 73 -8.21 -25.28 -6.06
CA THR A 73 -8.20 -25.41 -7.53
C THR A 73 -8.84 -24.20 -8.18
N VAL A 74 -8.49 -23.94 -9.45
CA VAL A 74 -9.04 -22.81 -10.23
C VAL A 74 -10.58 -22.79 -10.26
N SER A 75 -11.21 -23.97 -10.29
CA SER A 75 -12.68 -24.12 -10.27
C SER A 75 -13.35 -23.57 -9.00
N LEU A 76 -12.61 -23.48 -7.89
CA LEU A 76 -13.10 -22.95 -6.62
C LEU A 76 -12.83 -21.46 -6.45
N GLY A 77 -12.17 -20.80 -7.42
CA GLY A 77 -11.80 -19.38 -7.34
C GLY A 77 -12.97 -18.45 -7.03
N LYS A 78 -14.16 -18.75 -7.56
CA LYS A 78 -15.39 -17.99 -7.29
C LYS A 78 -15.77 -17.94 -5.81
N PHE A 79 -15.52 -19.02 -5.06
CA PHE A 79 -15.84 -19.07 -3.63
C PHE A 79 -14.83 -18.26 -2.82
N LEU A 80 -13.56 -18.22 -3.26
CA LEU A 80 -12.56 -17.33 -2.68
C LEU A 80 -12.91 -15.86 -2.96
N THR A 81 -13.43 -15.54 -4.15
CA THR A 81 -13.92 -14.19 -4.47
C THR A 81 -15.05 -13.79 -3.54
N GLN A 82 -16.04 -14.68 -3.39
CA GLN A 82 -17.15 -14.46 -2.47
C GLN A 82 -16.67 -14.26 -1.03
N ALA A 83 -15.72 -15.07 -0.56
CA ALA A 83 -15.15 -14.92 0.78
C ALA A 83 -14.43 -13.58 0.94
N MET A 84 -13.70 -13.11 -0.07
CA MET A 84 -13.06 -11.79 -0.06
C MET A 84 -14.08 -10.65 -0.08
N ASP A 85 -15.18 -10.76 -0.83
CA ASP A 85 -16.24 -9.74 -0.87
C ASP A 85 -16.92 -9.56 0.51
N LEU A 86 -17.07 -10.65 1.26
CA LEU A 86 -17.60 -10.63 2.63
C LEU A 86 -16.67 -9.94 3.64
N THR A 87 -15.43 -9.60 3.26
CA THR A 87 -14.52 -8.87 4.14
C THR A 87 -14.68 -7.35 4.09
N ARG A 88 -15.65 -6.84 3.32
CA ARG A 88 -15.90 -5.39 3.18
C ARG A 88 -15.91 -4.65 4.52
N ASP A 89 -16.65 -5.17 5.49
CA ASP A 89 -16.82 -4.52 6.79
C ASP A 89 -15.51 -4.55 7.59
N GLN A 90 -14.74 -5.63 7.49
CA GLN A 90 -13.40 -5.71 8.08
C GLN A 90 -12.45 -4.69 7.47
N VAL A 91 -12.42 -4.58 6.13
CA VAL A 91 -11.60 -3.57 5.43
C VAL A 91 -12.01 -2.15 5.83
N PHE A 92 -13.32 -1.89 5.95
CA PHE A 92 -13.82 -0.59 6.39
C PHE A 92 -13.40 -0.28 7.83
N PHE A 93 -13.53 -1.24 8.73
CA PHE A 93 -13.09 -1.12 10.11
C PHE A 93 -11.58 -0.88 10.22
N ASP A 94 -10.77 -1.68 9.53
CA ASP A 94 -9.33 -1.53 9.48
C ASP A 94 -8.95 -0.13 8.95
N PHE A 95 -9.60 0.33 7.89
CA PHE A 95 -9.39 1.67 7.35
C PHE A 95 -9.74 2.76 8.37
N ALA A 96 -10.88 2.67 9.05
CA ALA A 96 -11.30 3.62 10.07
C ALA A 96 -10.32 3.69 11.25
N CYS A 97 -9.81 2.54 11.71
CA CYS A 97 -8.80 2.47 12.76
C CYS A 97 -7.43 3.02 12.33
N LEU A 98 -7.07 2.89 11.05
CA LEU A 98 -5.81 3.39 10.50
C LEU A 98 -5.88 4.89 10.15
N LEU A 99 -7.08 5.45 9.99
CA LEU A 99 -7.29 6.83 9.56
C LEU A 99 -6.49 7.89 10.35
N PRO A 100 -6.42 7.82 11.70
CA PRO A 100 -5.62 8.78 12.48
C PRO A 100 -4.13 8.72 12.14
N TYR A 101 -3.60 7.54 11.79
CA TYR A 101 -2.20 7.36 11.40
C TYR A 101 -1.93 7.79 9.95
N LEU A 102 -2.95 7.70 9.09
CA LEU A 102 -2.89 8.11 7.69
C LEU A 102 -3.07 9.63 7.51
N ALA A 103 -3.78 10.30 8.42
CA ALA A 103 -3.93 11.76 8.39
C ALA A 103 -2.57 12.48 8.44
N ASP A 104 -1.65 11.99 9.28
CA ASP A 104 -0.26 12.48 9.35
C ASP A 104 0.51 12.25 8.05
N GLN A 105 0.25 11.16 7.34
CA GLN A 105 0.88 10.87 6.04
C GLN A 105 0.38 11.80 4.94
N VAL A 106 -0.92 12.11 4.90
CA VAL A 106 -1.50 13.05 3.93
C VAL A 106 -0.98 14.47 4.20
N LEU A 107 -0.85 14.87 5.47
CA LEU A 107 -0.25 16.15 5.82
C LEU A 107 1.24 16.20 5.43
N ASN A 108 2.01 15.15 5.69
CA ASN A 108 3.42 15.06 5.31
C ASN A 108 3.63 15.03 3.80
N MET A 109 2.79 14.31 3.05
CA MET A 109 2.82 14.31 1.58
C MET A 109 2.51 15.71 1.03
N ARG A 110 1.52 16.41 1.61
CA ARG A 110 1.20 17.80 1.25
C ARG A 110 2.35 18.76 1.60
N LEU A 111 2.96 18.62 2.76
CA LEU A 111 4.12 19.43 3.17
C LEU A 111 5.32 19.21 2.24
N LEU A 112 5.63 17.95 1.88
CA LEU A 112 6.68 17.62 0.92
C LEU A 112 6.40 18.21 -0.48
N THR A 113 5.16 18.18 -0.96
CA THR A 113 4.82 18.84 -2.23
C THR A 113 5.01 20.36 -2.16
N VAL A 114 4.63 20.99 -1.03
CA VAL A 114 4.84 22.43 -0.83
C VAL A 114 6.33 22.77 -0.73
N GLU A 115 7.14 21.98 -0.03
CA GLU A 115 8.59 22.19 0.04
C GLU A 115 9.27 22.06 -1.32
N LEU A 116 8.87 21.08 -2.13
CA LEU A 116 9.39 20.91 -3.49
C LEU A 116 8.98 22.07 -4.41
N GLU A 117 7.74 22.55 -4.33
CA GLU A 117 7.30 23.74 -5.06
C GLU A 117 8.05 25.01 -4.63
N VAL A 118 8.27 25.20 -3.32
CA VAL A 118 9.05 26.33 -2.80
C VAL A 118 10.52 26.24 -3.22
N ALA A 119 11.11 25.04 -3.25
CA ALA A 119 12.46 24.83 -3.72
C ALA A 119 12.60 25.16 -5.23
N ASP A 120 11.64 24.73 -6.05
CA ASP A 120 11.61 25.02 -7.48
C ASP A 120 11.42 26.53 -7.77
N LEU A 121 10.59 27.22 -6.97
CA LEU A 121 10.44 28.67 -7.02
C LEU A 121 11.74 29.41 -6.64
N ARG A 122 12.44 28.94 -5.61
CA ARG A 122 13.75 29.52 -5.20
C ARG A 122 14.81 29.38 -6.29
N LEU A 123 14.85 28.25 -6.98
CA LEU A 123 15.76 28.02 -8.11
C LEU A 123 15.46 28.99 -9.26
N LYS A 124 14.19 29.11 -9.67
CA LYS A 124 13.77 30.05 -10.73
C LYS A 124 14.05 31.52 -10.39
N CYS A 125 13.93 31.91 -9.12
CA CYS A 125 14.32 33.26 -8.68
C CYS A 125 15.83 33.50 -8.77
N ASN A 126 16.66 32.50 -8.42
CA ASN A 126 18.12 32.63 -8.50
C ASN A 126 18.62 32.70 -9.95
N GLU A 127 18.01 31.96 -10.89
CA GLU A 127 18.34 32.03 -12.31
C GLU A 127 18.00 33.40 -12.91
N LYS A 128 16.83 33.97 -12.57
CA LYS A 128 16.46 35.33 -13.00
C LYS A 128 17.37 36.42 -12.46
N ASN A 129 17.93 36.23 -11.26
CA ASN A 129 18.87 37.17 -10.66
C ASN A 129 20.27 37.11 -11.29
N GLN A 130 20.62 36.03 -11.99
CA GLN A 130 21.89 35.92 -12.72
C GLN A 130 21.82 36.47 -14.16
N ASP A 131 20.63 36.53 -14.75
CA ASP A 131 20.37 37.16 -16.06
C ASP A 131 20.14 38.69 -15.98
N GLY A 132 20.08 39.22 -14.75
CA GLY A 132 19.95 40.65 -14.45
C GLY A 132 21.24 41.43 -14.63
N SER A 133 21.69 41.59 -15.88
CA SER A 133 22.57 42.69 -16.27
C SER A 133 21.90 44.03 -15.93
N LEU A 134 22.22 44.60 -14.76
CA LEU A 134 22.02 46.04 -14.52
C LEU A 134 22.90 46.81 -15.52
N LYS A 135 22.26 47.29 -16.60
CA LYS A 135 22.69 48.47 -17.34
C LYS A 135 21.65 49.56 -17.11
N ILE A 136 21.85 50.39 -16.09
CA ILE A 136 21.72 51.86 -16.15
C ILE A 136 22.72 52.43 -15.15
#